data_AF-A0AAI9W3U5-F1
#
_entry.id   AF-A0AAI9W3U5-F1
#
_cell.length_a   1.000
_cell.length_b   1.000
_cell.length_c   1.000
_cell.angle_alpha   90.00
_cell.angle_beta   90.00
_cell.angle_gamma   90.00
#
_symmetry.space_group_name_H-M   'P 1'
#
loop_
_entity.id
_entity.type
_entity.pdbx_description
1 polymer ?
#
loop_
_entity_poly.entity_id
_entity_poly.type
_entity_poly.pdbx_seq_one_letter_code
_entity_poly.pdbx_strand_id
1 'polypeptide(L)'
;MSEDRGLPRLTELAKTIGFEITEFSEGSCVVECTIREDHLNMGGVAHGGIHATLLDSAMGGTLVSTLAKEEWCATAQIDISYLNAV
;
A
#
# COMPACT_ATOMS: atom_id res chain seq x y z
N MET A 1 -19.27 -16.24 5.01
CA MET A 1 -18.76 -16.11 6.39
C MET A 1 -17.36 -15.54 6.24
N SER A 2 -17.19 -14.22 6.38
CA SER A 2 -15.87 -13.61 6.21
C SER A 2 -14.99 -14.11 7.35
N GLU A 3 -13.99 -14.93 7.03
CA GLU A 3 -12.92 -15.24 7.97
C GLU A 3 -12.22 -13.91 8.29
N ASP A 4 -12.20 -13.53 9.57
CA ASP A 4 -11.42 -12.40 10.06
C ASP A 4 -9.95 -12.69 9.78
N ARG A 5 -9.43 -12.16 8.66
CA ARG A 5 -8.04 -12.28 8.28
C ARG A 5 -7.28 -11.20 9.06
N GLY A 6 -6.63 -11.60 10.15
CA GLY A 6 -5.76 -10.69 10.89
C GLY A 6 -4.73 -10.00 9.98
N LEU A 7 -4.24 -8.84 10.42
CA LEU A 7 -3.34 -8.00 9.60
C LEU A 7 -2.15 -8.80 9.05
N PRO A 8 -1.82 -8.65 7.76
CA PRO A 8 -0.72 -9.37 7.15
C PRO A 8 0.62 -8.89 7.73
N ARG A 9 1.62 -9.77 7.67
CA ARG A 9 2.99 -9.43 8.07
C ARG A 9 3.53 -8.33 7.15
N LEU A 10 4.05 -7.26 7.75
CA LEU A 10 4.71 -6.17 7.03
C LEU A 10 6.01 -6.65 6.35
N THR A 11 6.23 -6.15 5.13
CA THR A 11 7.46 -6.37 4.37
C THR A 11 8.59 -5.46 4.89
N GLU A 12 9.83 -5.75 4.53
CA GLU A 12 10.96 -4.85 4.85
C GLU A 12 10.87 -3.52 4.09
N LEU A 13 10.21 -3.49 2.92
CA LEU A 13 9.88 -2.26 2.22
C LEU A 13 8.93 -1.39 3.06
N ALA A 14 7.87 -1.99 3.61
CA ALA A 14 6.91 -1.29 4.46
C ALA A 14 7.59 -0.67 5.68
N LYS A 15 8.54 -1.38 6.30
CA LYS A 15 9.35 -0.84 7.41
C LYS A 15 10.29 0.28 6.99
N THR A 16 10.90 0.17 5.82
CA THR A 16 11.86 1.16 5.30
C THR A 16 11.16 2.49 5.02
N ILE A 17 9.97 2.42 4.41
CA ILE A 17 9.13 3.60 4.17
C ILE A 17 8.41 4.00 5.48
N GLY A 18 8.08 3.06 6.35
CA GLY A 18 7.30 3.32 7.56
C GLY A 18 5.81 3.50 7.27
N PHE A 19 5.27 2.70 6.34
CA PHE A 19 3.84 2.56 6.15
C PHE A 19 3.33 1.27 6.81
N GLU A 20 2.05 1.25 7.14
CA GLU A 20 1.38 0.10 7.75
C GLU A 20 0.05 -0.21 7.05
N ILE A 21 -0.46 -1.42 7.26
CA ILE A 21 -1.81 -1.83 6.85
C ILE A 21 -2.69 -1.72 8.08
N THR A 22 -3.63 -0.78 8.08
CA THR A 22 -4.51 -0.48 9.24
C THR A 22 -5.82 -1.25 9.19
N GLU A 23 -6.24 -1.66 8.00
CA GLU A 23 -7.40 -2.52 7.79
C GLU A 23 -7.08 -3.56 6.72
N PHE A 24 -7.48 -4.81 6.96
CA PHE A 24 -7.40 -5.88 5.97
C PHE A 24 -8.62 -6.78 6.11
N SER A 25 -9.49 -6.79 5.09
CA SER A 25 -10.69 -7.62 5.05
C SER A 25 -10.98 -8.05 3.60
N GLU A 26 -11.98 -8.91 3.40
CA GLU A 26 -12.29 -9.44 2.06
C GLU A 26 -12.68 -8.33 1.08
N GLY A 27 -11.81 -8.07 0.10
CA GLY A 27 -11.99 -7.00 -0.88
C GLY A 27 -11.63 -5.59 -0.37
N SER A 28 -10.93 -5.47 0.76
CA SER A 28 -10.51 -4.18 1.33
C SER A 28 -9.12 -4.25 1.97
N CYS A 29 -8.29 -3.25 1.68
CA CYS A 29 -7.00 -3.06 2.32
C CYS A 29 -6.72 -1.56 2.45
N VAL A 30 -6.51 -1.10 3.68
CA VAL A 30 -6.16 0.31 3.97
C VAL A 30 -4.70 0.37 4.36
N VAL A 31 -3.95 1.24 3.68
CA VAL A 31 -2.52 1.47 3.90
C VAL A 31 -2.31 2.91 4.30
N GLU A 32 -1.61 3.13 5.41
CA GLU A 32 -1.36 4.46 5.96
C GLU A 32 0.13 4.72 6.14
N CYS A 33 0.54 5.97 5.95
CA CYS A 33 1.92 6.40 6.14
C CYS A 33 1.94 7.84 6.67
N THR A 34 2.69 8.05 7.75
CA THR A 34 3.02 9.41 8.20
C THR A 34 4.19 9.93 7.37
N ILE A 35 4.00 11.06 6.67
CA ILE A 35 5.04 11.69 5.88
C ILE A 35 6.12 12.28 6.80
N ARG A 36 7.37 12.04 6.44
CA ARG A 36 8.58 12.49 7.14
C ARG A 36 9.51 13.23 6.17
N GLU A 37 10.53 13.91 6.68
CA GLU A 37 11.47 14.67 5.84
C GLU A 37 12.17 13.80 4.78
N ASP A 38 12.49 12.55 5.11
CA ASP A 38 13.10 11.57 4.19
C ASP A 38 12.15 11.08 3.08
N HIS A 39 10.87 11.43 3.14
CA HIS A 39 9.87 11.13 2.12
C HIS A 39 9.65 12.26 1.12
N LEU A 40 10.23 13.44 1.37
CA LEU A 40 10.00 14.62 0.53
C LEU A 40 10.83 14.52 -0.75
N ASN A 41 10.28 15.05 -1.85
CA ASN A 41 11.05 15.35 -3.05
C ASN A 41 11.82 16.68 -2.88
N MET A 42 12.62 17.05 -3.88
CA MET A 42 13.38 18.30 -3.88
C MET A 42 12.53 19.58 -3.83
N GLY A 43 11.22 19.47 -4.09
CA GLY A 43 10.25 20.55 -3.95
C GLY A 43 9.66 20.69 -2.54
N GLY A 44 10.05 19.84 -1.59
CA GLY A 44 9.60 19.92 -0.19
C GLY A 44 8.21 19.33 0.06
N VAL A 45 7.68 18.54 -0.88
CA VAL A 45 6.39 17.84 -0.77
C VAL A 45 6.61 16.34 -0.90
N ALA A 46 5.66 15.51 -0.48
CA ALA A 46 5.77 14.06 -0.55
C ALA A 46 6.19 13.59 -1.96
N HIS A 47 7.21 12.74 -2.02
CA HIS A 47 7.69 12.20 -3.29
C HIS A 47 6.60 11.33 -3.93
N GLY A 48 6.40 11.46 -5.25
CA GLY A 48 5.38 10.70 -5.98
C GLY A 48 5.49 9.18 -5.76
N GLY A 49 6.72 8.68 -5.62
CA GLY A 49 7.01 7.28 -5.28
C GLY A 49 6.37 6.80 -3.97
N ILE A 50 6.18 7.66 -2.96
CA ILE A 50 5.48 7.27 -1.72
C ILE A 50 4.02 6.95 -2.03
N HIS A 51 3.32 7.85 -2.74
CA HIS A 51 1.94 7.60 -3.14
C HIS A 51 1.83 6.36 -4.03
N ALA A 52 2.75 6.18 -4.98
CA ALA A 52 2.76 5.01 -5.85
C ALA A 52 2.92 3.71 -5.06
N THR A 53 3.82 3.66 -4.08
CA THR A 53 4.01 2.48 -3.24
C THR A 53 2.80 2.18 -2.35
N LEU A 54 2.17 3.22 -1.77
CA LEU A 54 0.95 3.04 -0.97
C LEU A 54 -0.21 2.52 -1.82
N LEU A 55 -0.42 3.10 -3.00
CA LEU A 55 -1.45 2.66 -3.95
C LEU A 55 -1.24 1.22 -4.41
N ASP A 56 -0.01 0.86 -4.77
CA ASP A 56 0.35 -0.50 -5.18
C ASP A 56 0.11 -1.51 -4.04
N SER A 57 0.51 -1.15 -2.82
CA SER A 57 0.31 -1.98 -1.62
C SER A 57 -1.17 -2.17 -1.27
N ALA A 58 -1.97 -1.10 -1.34
CA ALA A 58 -3.40 -1.16 -1.08
C ALA A 58 -4.15 -1.98 -2.15
N MET A 59 -3.84 -1.75 -3.44
CA MET A 59 -4.41 -2.49 -4.56
C MET A 59 -4.06 -3.97 -4.49
N GLY A 60 -2.77 -4.29 -4.28
CA GLY A 60 -2.29 -5.67 -4.15
C GLY A 60 -2.88 -6.37 -2.94
N GLY A 61 -2.90 -5.72 -1.77
CA GLY A 61 -3.53 -6.24 -0.56
C GLY A 61 -5.03 -6.51 -0.77
N THR A 62 -5.74 -5.57 -1.39
CA THR A 62 -7.16 -5.73 -1.71
C THR A 62 -7.41 -6.97 -2.57
N LEU A 63 -6.62 -7.18 -3.63
CA LEU A 63 -6.76 -8.38 -4.46
C LEU A 63 -6.39 -9.66 -3.70
N VAL A 64 -5.25 -9.68 -3.00
CA VAL A 64 -4.79 -10.84 -2.23
C VAL A 64 -5.80 -11.26 -1.16
N SER A 65 -6.55 -10.31 -0.60
CA SER A 65 -7.60 -10.60 0.38
C SER A 65 -8.74 -11.48 -0.21
N THR A 66 -8.95 -11.43 -1.53
CA THR A 66 -10.00 -12.20 -2.23
C THR A 66 -9.50 -13.48 -2.88
N LEU A 67 -8.17 -13.65 -3.02
CA LEU A 67 -7.57 -14.82 -3.66
C LEU A 67 -7.62 -16.07 -2.75
N ALA A 68 -7.60 -17.24 -3.39
CA ALA A 68 -7.35 -18.51 -2.70
C ALA A 68 -5.91 -18.56 -2.16
N LYS A 69 -5.65 -19.42 -1.17
CA LYS A 69 -4.34 -19.47 -0.48
C LYS A 69 -3.19 -19.88 -1.40
N GLU A 70 -3.50 -20.60 -2.47
CA GLU A 70 -2.55 -21.11 -3.46
C GLU A 70 -2.33 -20.12 -4.62
N GLU A 71 -3.10 -19.04 -4.66
CA GLU A 71 -3.02 -18.03 -5.72
C GLU A 71 -2.16 -16.85 -5.28
N TRP A 72 -1.48 -16.23 -6.25
CA TRP A 72 -0.72 -15.02 -6.03
C TRP A 72 -0.78 -14.14 -7.27
N CYS A 73 -0.64 -12.83 -7.07
CA CYS A 73 -0.61 -11.84 -8.13
C CYS A 73 0.61 -10.94 -8.01
N ALA A 74 1.03 -10.37 -9.14
CA ALA A 74 1.99 -9.28 -9.18
C ALA A 74 1.40 -8.14 -9.99
N THR A 75 1.70 -6.90 -9.60
CA THR A 75 1.33 -5.73 -10.38
C THR A 75 2.09 -5.74 -11.70
N ALA A 76 1.37 -5.86 -12.81
CA ALA A 76 1.95 -5.80 -14.15
C ALA A 76 2.15 -4.36 -14.64
N GLN A 77 1.24 -3.47 -14.26
CA GLN A 77 1.26 -2.05 -14.62
C GLN A 77 0.47 -1.24 -13.58
N ILE A 78 0.94 -0.03 -13.30
CA ILE A 78 0.17 0.99 -12.58
C ILE A 78 0.29 2.31 -13.34
N ASP A 79 -0.83 3.00 -13.54
CA ASP A 79 -0.88 4.36 -14.11
C ASP A 79 -1.44 5.29 -13.04
N ILE A 80 -0.75 6.41 -12.77
CA ILE A 80 -1.05 7.30 -11.66
C ILE A 80 -1.08 8.74 -12.16
N SER A 81 -2.20 9.41 -11.88
CA SER A 81 -2.33 10.86 -12.01
C SER A 81 -2.26 11.52 -10.63
N TYR A 82 -1.28 12.40 -10.43
CA TYR A 82 -1.13 13.18 -9.20
C TYR A 82 -1.94 14.47 -9.32
N LEU A 83 -2.95 14.64 -8.46
CA LEU A 83 -3.88 15.76 -8.55
C LEU A 83 -3.42 17.00 -7.79
N ASN A 84 -2.82 16.79 -6.62
CA ASN A 84 -2.31 17.85 -5.74
C ASN A 84 -1.02 17.38 -5.06
N ALA A 85 -0.17 18.33 -4.69
CA ALA A 85 0.94 18.06 -3.80
C ALA A 85 0.44 17.90 -2.35
N VAL A 86 1.13 17.07 -1.58
CA VAL A 86 0.88 16.80 -0.16
C VAL A 86 2.16 17.05 0.63
#